data_AF-Q6XA07-F1
#
_entry.id   AF-Q6XA07-F1
#
_cell.length_a   1.000
_cell.length_b   1.000
_cell.length_c   1.000
_cell.angle_alpha   90.00
_cell.angle_beta   90.00
_cell.angle_gamma   90.00
#
_symmetry.space_group_name_H-M   'P 1'
#
loop_
_entity.id
_entity.type
_entity.pdbx_description
1 polymer ?
#
loop_
_entity_poly.entity_id
_entity_poly.type
_entity_poly.pdbx_seq_one_letter_code
_entity_poly.pdbx_strand_id
1 'polypeptide(L)'
;MATLKEKLIAPVAEEATVPNNKITVVGVGQVGMACAISILGKSLADELALVDVLEDKLKGEMMDLQHGSLFLQTPKIVADKDYSVTANSKIVVVTAGVRQQEGESRLNLVQRNVNVFKFIIPQIVK
;
A
#
# COMPACT_ATOMS: atom_id res chain seq x y z
N MET A 1 -29.00 -2.23 23.29
CA MET A 1 -28.98 -0.76 23.43
C MET A 1 -28.29 -0.18 22.20
N ALA A 2 -28.84 0.84 21.56
CA ALA A 2 -28.21 1.48 20.39
C ALA A 2 -26.85 2.12 20.76
N THR A 3 -25.88 1.98 19.86
CA THR A 3 -24.52 2.52 20.05
C THR A 3 -24.50 4.05 19.99
N LEU A 4 -23.43 4.70 20.49
CA LEU A 4 -23.28 6.16 20.38
C LEU A 4 -23.26 6.62 18.91
N LYS A 5 -22.64 5.84 18.03
CA LYS A 5 -22.57 6.11 16.58
C LYS A 5 -23.97 6.16 15.97
N GLU A 6 -24.82 5.17 16.28
CA GLU A 6 -26.21 5.09 15.79
C GLU A 6 -27.09 6.23 16.28
N LYS A 7 -26.81 6.78 17.46
CA LYS A 7 -27.57 7.93 18.01
C LYS A 7 -27.16 9.26 17.39
N LEU A 8 -25.90 9.38 16.95
CA LEU A 8 -25.34 10.63 16.44
C LEU A 8 -25.39 10.74 14.91
N ILE A 9 -25.25 9.62 14.20
CA ILE A 9 -25.14 9.58 12.75
C ILE A 9 -26.27 8.73 12.17
N ALA A 10 -27.10 9.35 11.33
CA ALA A 10 -28.12 8.66 10.55
C ALA A 10 -27.62 8.45 9.11
N PRO A 11 -27.51 7.20 8.61
CA PRO A 11 -27.10 6.94 7.24
C PRO A 11 -28.20 7.38 6.27
N VAL A 12 -27.82 8.11 5.23
CA VAL A 12 -28.73 8.58 4.16
C VAL A 12 -28.61 7.73 2.90
N ALA A 13 -27.51 6.98 2.77
CA ALA A 13 -27.23 6.05 1.68
C ALA A 13 -26.35 4.89 2.19
N GLU A 14 -26.23 3.84 1.39
CA GLU A 14 -25.25 2.78 1.63
C GLU A 14 -23.83 3.31 1.44
N GLU A 15 -22.91 2.84 2.28
CA GLU A 15 -21.51 3.26 2.28
C GLU A 15 -20.81 2.66 1.05
N ALA A 16 -20.21 3.50 0.20
CA ALA A 16 -19.47 3.04 -0.97
C ALA A 16 -18.24 2.24 -0.51
N THR A 17 -18.15 0.98 -0.91
CA THR A 17 -17.11 0.05 -0.46
C THR A 17 -15.89 0.00 -1.38
N VAL A 18 -16.04 0.48 -2.62
CA VAL A 18 -14.98 0.46 -3.64
C VAL A 18 -14.36 1.84 -3.76
N PRO A 19 -13.04 1.98 -3.55
CA PRO A 19 -12.35 3.25 -3.74
C PRO A 19 -12.26 3.63 -5.22
N ASN A 20 -12.30 4.92 -5.50
CA ASN A 20 -12.21 5.44 -6.87
C ASN A 20 -10.77 5.55 -7.33
N ASN A 21 -9.85 6.07 -6.51
CA ASN A 21 -8.46 6.38 -6.90
C ASN A 21 -7.45 5.64 -6.03
N LYS A 22 -7.70 4.34 -5.83
CA LYS A 22 -6.81 3.51 -5.02
C LYS A 22 -5.44 3.34 -5.67
N ILE A 23 -4.39 3.51 -4.86
CA ILE A 23 -3.01 3.26 -5.25
C ILE A 23 -2.39 2.23 -4.32
N THR A 24 -1.67 1.26 -4.87
CA THR A 24 -0.88 0.30 -4.11
C THR A 24 0.61 0.59 -4.26
N VAL A 25 1.36 0.47 -3.17
CA VAL A 25 2.83 0.42 -3.17
C VAL A 25 3.29 -0.94 -2.67
N VAL A 26 4.05 -1.66 -3.49
CA VAL A 26 4.64 -2.96 -3.14
C VAL A 26 6.10 -2.75 -2.75
N GLY A 27 6.43 -3.10 -1.52
CA GLY A 27 7.68 -2.84 -0.83
C GLY A 27 7.60 -1.58 0.04
N VAL A 28 7.85 -1.72 1.34
CA VAL A 28 7.97 -0.60 2.30
C VAL A 28 9.43 -0.32 2.65
N GLY A 29 10.30 -0.43 1.65
CA GLY A 29 11.68 0.05 1.71
C GLY A 29 11.74 1.59 1.66
N GLN A 30 12.96 2.14 1.66
CA GLN A 30 13.15 3.60 1.57
C GLN A 30 12.47 4.20 0.32
N VAL A 31 12.58 3.54 -0.82
CA VAL A 31 11.94 3.98 -2.08
C VAL A 31 10.41 3.90 -1.96
N GLY A 32 9.89 2.76 -1.47
CA GLY A 32 8.45 2.57 -1.28
C GLY A 32 7.83 3.62 -0.36
N MET A 33 8.46 3.89 0.78
CA MET A 33 7.98 4.91 1.73
C MET A 33 8.09 6.32 1.17
N ALA A 34 9.17 6.65 0.44
CA ALA A 34 9.28 7.92 -0.26
C ALA A 34 8.18 8.11 -1.33
N CYS A 35 7.83 7.04 -2.05
CA CYS A 35 6.69 7.05 -2.97
C CYS A 35 5.36 7.24 -2.22
N ALA A 36 5.12 6.46 -1.16
CA ALA A 36 3.90 6.51 -0.36
C ALA A 36 3.65 7.91 0.22
N ILE A 37 4.64 8.51 0.88
CA ILE A 37 4.49 9.86 1.46
C ILE A 37 4.28 10.93 0.38
N SER A 38 4.92 10.78 -0.79
CA SER A 38 4.75 11.71 -1.91
C SER A 38 3.36 11.62 -2.53
N ILE A 39 2.78 10.41 -2.59
CA ILE A 39 1.41 10.18 -3.07
C ILE A 39 0.41 10.82 -2.11
N LEU A 40 0.58 10.60 -0.81
CA LEU A 40 -0.25 11.18 0.25
C LEU A 40 -0.17 12.71 0.26
N GLY A 41 1.05 13.27 0.23
CA GLY A 41 1.27 14.71 0.22
C GLY A 41 0.71 15.42 -1.02
N LYS A 42 0.55 14.71 -2.13
CA LYS A 42 -0.08 15.21 -3.36
C LYS A 42 -1.59 14.93 -3.44
N SER A 43 -2.17 14.27 -2.44
CA SER A 43 -3.60 13.94 -2.38
C SER A 43 -4.10 13.20 -3.63
N LEU A 44 -3.31 12.26 -4.15
CA LEU A 44 -3.61 11.56 -5.41
C LEU A 44 -4.53 10.34 -5.24
N ALA A 45 -4.70 9.85 -4.01
CA ALA A 45 -5.43 8.63 -3.71
C ALA A 45 -6.47 8.86 -2.62
N ASP A 46 -7.63 8.20 -2.77
CA ASP A 46 -8.64 8.08 -1.72
C ASP A 46 -8.42 6.82 -0.85
N GLU A 47 -7.67 5.83 -1.36
CA GLU A 47 -7.17 4.70 -0.60
C GLU A 47 -5.71 4.39 -0.98
N LEU A 48 -4.84 4.30 0.02
CA LEU A 48 -3.46 3.83 -0.15
C LEU A 48 -3.31 2.44 0.48
N ALA A 49 -2.84 1.47 -0.32
CA ALA A 49 -2.53 0.13 0.15
C ALA A 49 -1.01 -0.12 0.12
N LEU A 50 -0.45 -0.64 1.21
CA LEU A 50 0.95 -1.03 1.30
C LEU A 50 1.06 -2.56 1.39
N VAL A 51 2.00 -3.14 0.66
CA VAL A 51 2.29 -4.59 0.71
C VAL A 51 3.77 -4.82 0.92
N ASP A 52 4.12 -5.64 1.90
CA ASP A 52 5.48 -6.12 2.11
C ASP A 52 5.45 -7.50 2.80
N VAL A 53 6.57 -8.22 2.74
CA VAL A 53 6.74 -9.52 3.41
C VAL A 53 7.15 -9.36 4.88
N LEU A 54 7.68 -8.19 5.27
CA LEU A 54 8.11 -7.88 6.63
C LEU A 54 6.94 -7.28 7.44
N GLU A 55 6.13 -8.15 8.05
CA GLU A 55 4.86 -7.78 8.72
C GLU A 55 5.02 -6.70 9.81
N ASP A 56 5.99 -6.83 10.71
CA ASP A 56 6.21 -5.86 11.79
C ASP A 56 6.57 -4.47 11.24
N LYS A 57 7.44 -4.44 10.22
CA LYS A 57 7.83 -3.20 9.55
C LYS A 57 6.63 -2.61 8.83
N LEU A 58 5.91 -3.42 8.07
CA LEU A 58 4.72 -3.01 7.31
C LEU A 58 3.66 -2.37 8.22
N LYS A 59 3.39 -3.00 9.37
CA LYS A 59 2.47 -2.46 10.37
C LYS A 59 2.98 -1.15 10.97
N GLY A 60 4.26 -1.08 11.30
CA GLY A 60 4.88 0.14 11.82
C GLY A 60 4.76 1.33 10.86
N GLU A 61 5.12 1.13 9.60
CA GLU A 61 5.05 2.15 8.55
C GLU A 61 3.59 2.58 8.27
N MET A 62 2.65 1.63 8.27
CA MET A 62 1.22 1.93 8.14
C MET A 62 0.72 2.81 9.28
N MET A 63 1.04 2.46 10.53
CA MET A 63 0.60 3.22 11.71
C MET A 63 1.18 4.62 11.72
N ASP A 64 2.45 4.78 11.32
CA ASP A 64 3.09 6.09 11.23
C ASP A 64 2.35 7.02 10.26
N LEU A 65 2.02 6.52 9.06
CA LEU A 65 1.22 7.27 8.09
C LEU A 65 -0.21 7.57 8.60
N GLN A 66 -0.84 6.61 9.29
CA GLN A 66 -2.17 6.79 9.85
C GLN A 66 -2.21 7.83 10.96
N HIS A 67 -1.18 7.94 11.82
CA HIS A 67 -1.09 9.01 12.81
C HIS A 67 -1.01 10.40 12.14
N GLY A 68 -0.44 10.46 10.94
CA GLY A 68 -0.42 11.66 10.11
C GLY A 68 -1.74 11.99 9.40
N SER A 69 -2.79 11.16 9.51
CA SER A 69 -4.03 11.31 8.72
C SER A 69 -4.71 12.67 8.89
N LEU A 70 -4.56 13.32 10.04
CA LEU A 70 -5.09 14.67 10.28
C LEU A 70 -4.56 15.72 9.29
N PHE A 71 -3.36 15.49 8.74
CA PHE A 71 -2.68 16.39 7.81
C PHE A 71 -2.85 15.97 6.35
N LEU A 72 -3.58 14.89 6.09
CA LEU A 72 -3.70 14.26 4.77
C LEU A 72 -5.15 14.27 4.28
N GLN A 73 -5.33 14.19 2.96
CA GLN A 73 -6.66 14.10 2.32
C GLN A 73 -7.01 12.69 1.87
N THR A 74 -6.19 11.69 2.22
CA THR A 74 -6.43 10.28 1.92
C THR A 74 -7.12 9.65 3.14
N PRO A 75 -8.43 9.32 3.07
CA PRO A 75 -9.20 8.87 4.22
C PRO A 75 -8.84 7.44 4.68
N LYS A 76 -8.21 6.63 3.82
CA LYS A 76 -7.93 5.23 4.13
C LYS A 76 -6.52 4.83 3.72
N ILE A 77 -5.76 4.36 4.70
CA ILE A 77 -4.42 3.78 4.53
C ILE A 77 -4.47 2.38 5.15
N VAL A 78 -4.18 1.37 4.35
CA VAL A 78 -4.22 -0.04 4.75
C VAL A 78 -2.91 -0.72 4.38
N ALA A 79 -2.55 -1.75 5.12
CA ALA A 79 -1.36 -2.53 4.82
C ALA A 79 -1.57 -3.99 5.20
N ASP A 80 -1.16 -4.88 4.31
CA ASP A 80 -1.18 -6.33 4.55
C ASP A 80 -0.11 -7.02 3.70
N LYS A 81 0.33 -8.19 4.12
CA LYS A 81 1.16 -9.08 3.32
C LYS A 81 0.36 -9.78 2.25
N ASP A 82 -0.93 -10.01 2.49
CA ASP A 82 -1.85 -10.58 1.52
C ASP A 82 -2.22 -9.55 0.43
N TYR A 83 -2.08 -9.94 -0.82
CA TYR A 83 -2.34 -9.06 -1.97
C TYR A 83 -3.83 -8.75 -2.18
N SER A 84 -4.75 -9.43 -1.49
CA SER A 84 -6.17 -9.05 -1.47
C SER A 84 -6.41 -7.61 -1.01
N VAL A 85 -5.52 -7.05 -0.19
CA VAL A 85 -5.53 -5.63 0.19
C VAL A 85 -5.35 -4.68 -1.01
N THR A 86 -4.83 -5.18 -2.14
CA THR A 86 -4.57 -4.42 -3.37
C THR A 86 -5.74 -4.43 -4.36
N ALA A 87 -6.81 -5.15 -4.05
CA ALA A 87 -7.99 -5.23 -4.92
C ALA A 87 -8.53 -3.84 -5.28
N ASN A 88 -8.91 -3.68 -6.55
CA ASN A 88 -9.43 -2.45 -7.15
C ASN A 88 -8.45 -1.26 -7.21
N SER A 89 -7.14 -1.52 -7.12
CA SER A 89 -6.13 -0.48 -7.33
C SER A 89 -6.09 0.01 -8.79
N LYS A 90 -6.12 1.33 -8.99
CA LYS A 90 -5.93 1.95 -10.31
C LYS A 90 -4.47 1.96 -10.73
N ILE A 91 -3.56 2.12 -9.77
CA ILE A 91 -2.12 2.17 -9.99
C ILE A 91 -1.43 1.30 -8.95
N VAL A 92 -0.46 0.50 -9.39
CA VAL A 92 0.40 -0.29 -8.52
C VAL A 92 1.86 0.06 -8.78
N VAL A 93 2.54 0.57 -7.75
CA VAL A 93 3.94 0.96 -7.79
C VAL A 93 4.78 -0.15 -7.16
N VAL A 94 5.54 -0.88 -7.97
CA VAL A 94 6.40 -1.96 -7.50
C VAL A 94 7.80 -1.42 -7.21
N THR A 95 8.13 -1.34 -5.92
CA THR A 95 9.46 -0.92 -5.43
C THR A 95 10.22 -2.05 -4.73
N ALA A 96 9.55 -3.18 -4.49
CA ALA A 96 10.15 -4.39 -3.96
C ALA A 96 11.18 -4.95 -4.94
N GLY A 97 12.34 -5.32 -4.41
CA GLY A 97 13.44 -5.87 -5.18
C GLY A 97 14.63 -6.19 -4.27
N VAL A 98 15.54 -7.00 -4.79
CA VAL A 98 16.80 -7.30 -4.12
C VAL A 98 17.85 -6.25 -4.45
N ARG A 99 18.65 -5.88 -3.43
CA ARG A 99 19.80 -5.01 -3.59
C ARG A 99 20.94 -5.73 -4.30
N GLN A 100 21.68 -5.00 -5.12
CA GLN A 100 22.91 -5.48 -5.73
C GLN A 100 23.95 -5.76 -4.65
N GLN A 101 24.60 -6.92 -4.74
CA GLN A 101 25.72 -7.29 -3.88
C GLN A 101 27.04 -6.79 -4.47
N GLU A 102 28.05 -6.62 -3.61
CA GLU A 102 29.39 -6.24 -4.06
C GLU A 102 29.96 -7.31 -5.01
N GLY A 103 30.47 -6.89 -6.17
CA GLY A 103 30.95 -7.80 -7.22
C GLY A 103 29.86 -8.49 -8.05
N GLU A 104 28.57 -8.26 -7.78
CA GLU A 104 27.48 -8.86 -8.55
C GLU A 104 27.30 -8.18 -9.91
N SER A 105 27.18 -8.97 -10.98
CA SER A 105 26.88 -8.45 -12.32
C SER A 105 25.42 -7.95 -12.42
N ARG A 106 25.17 -7.00 -13.33
CA ARG A 106 23.80 -6.54 -13.61
C ARG A 106 22.87 -7.69 -14.04
N LEU A 107 23.40 -8.65 -14.82
CA LEU A 107 22.63 -9.81 -15.27
C LEU A 107 22.20 -10.71 -14.11
N ASN A 108 23.08 -10.94 -13.14
CA ASN A 108 22.77 -11.73 -11.94
C ASN A 108 21.72 -11.03 -11.06
N LEU A 109 21.88 -9.72 -10.86
CA LEU A 109 20.89 -8.91 -10.13
C LEU A 109 19.50 -8.97 -10.78
N VAL A 110 19.43 -8.83 -12.11
CA VAL A 110 18.17 -8.93 -12.86
C VAL A 110 17.57 -10.32 -12.67
N GLN A 111 18.36 -11.39 -12.78
CA GLN A 111 17.87 -12.76 -12.63
C GLN A 111 17.24 -13.01 -11.25
N ARG A 112 17.82 -12.46 -10.19
CA ARG A 112 17.24 -12.54 -8.83
C ARG A 112 15.96 -11.73 -8.70
N ASN A 113 15.92 -10.52 -9.27
CA ASN A 113 14.69 -9.71 -9.28
C ASN A 113 13.58 -10.36 -10.10
N VAL A 114 13.89 -11.05 -11.21
CA VAL A 114 12.92 -11.84 -11.98
C VAL A 114 12.25 -12.89 -11.09
N ASN A 115 13.00 -13.58 -10.22
CA ASN A 115 12.43 -14.57 -9.31
C ASN A 115 11.48 -13.94 -8.27
N VAL A 116 11.81 -12.75 -7.77
CA VAL A 116 10.92 -11.98 -6.89
C VAL A 116 9.64 -11.57 -7.65
N PHE A 117 9.79 -11.06 -8.88
CA PHE A 117 8.67 -10.54 -9.67
C PHE A 117 7.72 -11.64 -10.13
N LYS A 118 8.21 -12.86 -10.36
CA LYS A 118 7.38 -14.05 -10.61
C LYS A 118 6.41 -14.36 -9.48
N PHE A 119 6.71 -13.94 -8.25
CA PHE A 119 5.79 -14.07 -7.12
C PHE A 119 4.87 -12.85 -7.01
N ILE A 120 5.41 -11.64 -7.16
CA ILE A 120 4.67 -10.39 -6.96
C ILE A 120 3.61 -10.14 -8.04
N ILE A 121 4.02 -10.13 -9.31
CA ILE A 121 3.17 -9.66 -10.41
C ILE A 121 1.89 -10.50 -10.57
N PRO A 122 1.93 -11.85 -10.51
CA PRO A 122 0.71 -12.64 -10.62
C PRO A 122 -0.29 -12.43 -9.47
N GLN A 123 0.13 -11.98 -8.29
CA GLN A 123 -0.79 -11.71 -7.19
C GLN A 123 -1.49 -10.35 -7.33
N ILE A 124 -0.85 -9.39 -8.02
CA ILE A 124 -1.41 -8.05 -8.29
C ILE A 124 -2.49 -8.10 -9.38
N VAL A 125 -2.33 -8.98 -10.38
CA VAL A 125 -3.19 -9.02 -11.58
C VAL A 125 -4.41 -9.95 -11.40
N LYS A 126 -4.46 -10.72 -10.31
CA LYS A 126 -5.61 -11.57 -9.97
C LYS A 126 -6.83 -10.74 -9.58
#